data_AF-A0A7X4CKD3-F1
#
_entry.id   AF-A0A7X4CKD3-F1
#
_cell.length_a   1.000
_cell.length_b   1.000
_cell.length_c   1.000
_cell.angle_alpha   90.00
_cell.angle_beta   90.00
_cell.angle_gamma   90.00
#
_symmetry.space_group_name_H-M   'P 1'
#
loop_
_entity.id
_entity.type
_entity.pdbx_description
1 polymer ?
#
loop_
_entity_poly.entity_id
_entity_poly.type
_entity_poly.pdbx_seq_one_letter_code
_entity_poly.pdbx_strand_id
1 'polypeptide(L)'
;MGLTTAERQQFHDLGYVVKEDIYSQADLQPLKDGLTAVIDQTCADLQEEGLLGAETFAAEPFETRLGALFKADVEVGERVTRTIMGHGGGGFKEQ
;
A
#
# COMPACT_ATOMS: atom_id res chain seq x y z
N MET A 1 23.57 7.40 6.45
CA MET A 1 23.15 8.36 5.41
C MET A 1 23.13 9.76 6.01
N GLY A 2 23.65 10.76 5.31
CA GLY A 2 23.60 12.16 5.76
C GLY A 2 23.26 13.07 4.58
N LEU A 3 22.87 14.31 4.89
CA LEU A 3 22.61 15.30 3.85
C LEU A 3 23.92 15.68 3.14
N THR A 4 23.88 15.85 1.84
CA THR A 4 24.97 16.48 1.08
C THR A 4 25.02 17.98 1.39
N THR A 5 26.09 18.66 0.99
CA THR A 5 26.18 20.12 1.14
C THR A 5 25.10 20.84 0.36
N ALA A 6 24.75 20.34 -0.84
CA ALA A 6 23.68 20.92 -1.65
C ALA A 6 22.31 20.74 -0.98
N GLU A 7 22.04 19.56 -0.42
CA GLU A 7 20.79 19.27 0.31
C GLU A 7 20.67 20.11 1.60
N ARG A 8 21.77 20.33 2.32
CA ARG A 8 21.79 21.26 3.46
C ARG A 8 21.48 22.69 3.03
N GLN A 9 22.06 23.14 1.92
CA GLN A 9 21.80 24.48 1.40
C GLN A 9 20.34 24.64 0.98
N GLN A 10 19.77 23.64 0.29
CA GLN A 10 18.35 23.61 -0.06
C GLN A 10 17.47 23.73 1.19
N PHE A 11 17.79 23.01 2.26
CA PHE A 11 17.07 23.13 3.53
C PHE A 11 17.12 24.56 4.09
N HIS A 12 18.29 25.20 4.06
CA HIS A 12 18.45 26.56 4.54
C HIS A 12 17.67 27.59 3.70
N ASP A 13 17.60 27.38 2.37
CA ASP A 13 16.95 28.32 1.46
C ASP A 13 15.42 28.10 1.39
N LEU A 14 14.96 26.84 1.47
CA LEU A 14 13.55 26.46 1.21
C LEU A 14 12.80 25.95 2.43
N GLY A 15 13.51 25.59 3.51
CA GLY A 15 12.92 24.97 4.71
C GLY A 15 12.58 23.48 4.57
N TYR A 16 12.91 22.84 3.45
CA TYR A 16 12.70 21.41 3.20
C TYR A 16 13.78 20.83 2.28
N VAL A 17 13.92 19.50 2.28
CA VAL A 17 14.76 18.74 1.34
C VAL A 17 13.92 17.62 0.75
N VAL A 18 13.97 17.46 -0.56
CA VAL A 18 13.46 16.27 -1.24
C VAL A 18 14.65 15.37 -1.52
N LYS A 19 14.66 14.19 -0.93
CA LYS A 19 15.70 13.19 -1.12
C LYS A 19 15.09 11.95 -1.72
N GLU A 20 15.51 11.65 -2.94
CA GLU A 20 15.09 10.46 -3.68
C GLU A 20 15.87 9.23 -3.18
N ASP A 21 15.34 8.05 -3.47
CA ASP A 21 15.99 6.76 -3.19
C ASP A 21 16.44 6.56 -1.71
N ILE A 22 15.72 7.16 -0.76
CA ILE A 22 15.95 6.97 0.68
C ILE A 22 15.74 5.51 1.09
N TYR A 23 14.71 4.88 0.53
CA TYR A 23 14.38 3.49 0.76
C TYR A 23 14.71 2.68 -0.49
N SER A 24 15.53 1.66 -0.32
CA SER A 24 15.72 0.65 -1.36
C SER A 24 14.46 -0.20 -1.54
N GLN A 25 14.38 -0.95 -2.64
CA GLN A 25 13.31 -1.93 -2.82
C GLN A 25 13.25 -2.96 -1.68
N ALA A 26 14.40 -3.34 -1.13
CA ALA A 26 14.48 -4.25 0.01
C ALA A 26 13.92 -3.62 1.30
N ASP A 27 14.17 -2.32 1.51
CA ASP A 27 13.62 -1.59 2.66
C ASP A 27 12.08 -1.47 2.59
N LEU A 28 11.53 -1.44 1.38
CA LEU A 28 10.08 -1.40 1.15
C LEU A 28 9.41 -2.78 1.21
N GLN A 29 10.17 -3.88 1.16
CA GLN A 29 9.60 -5.23 1.10
C GLN A 29 8.67 -5.56 2.29
N PRO A 30 9.02 -5.25 3.55
CA PRO A 30 8.13 -5.52 4.69
C PRO A 30 6.78 -4.78 4.59
N LEU A 31 6.76 -3.58 4.00
CA LEU A 31 5.53 -2.84 3.74
C LEU A 31 4.69 -3.55 2.68
N LYS A 32 5.30 -3.98 1.57
CA LYS A 32 4.62 -4.73 0.51
C LYS A 32 4.02 -6.03 1.04
N ASP A 33 4.77 -6.76 1.87
CA ASP A 33 4.32 -8.02 2.47
C ASP A 33 3.13 -7.79 3.40
N GLY A 34 3.20 -6.77 4.26
CA GLY A 34 2.10 -6.42 5.17
C GLY A 34 0.83 -6.00 4.42
N LEU A 35 0.95 -5.18 3.38
CA LEU A 35 -0.19 -4.79 2.55
C LEU A 35 -0.75 -5.96 1.74
N THR A 36 0.11 -6.87 1.26
CA THR A 36 -0.32 -8.08 0.54
C THR A 36 -1.15 -8.97 1.45
N ALA A 37 -0.73 -9.16 2.71
CA ALA A 37 -1.52 -9.94 3.68
C ALA A 37 -2.91 -9.33 3.95
N VAL A 38 -3.02 -8.00 3.99
CA VAL A 38 -4.32 -7.32 4.13
C VAL A 38 -5.21 -7.54 2.90
N ILE A 39 -4.63 -7.49 1.70
CA ILE A 39 -5.34 -7.78 0.45
C ILE A 39 -5.83 -9.23 0.46
N ASP A 40 -4.97 -10.19 0.81
CA ASP A 40 -5.31 -11.60 0.87
C ASP A 40 -6.47 -11.87 1.83
N GLN A 41 -6.41 -11.32 3.05
CA GLN A 41 -7.48 -11.46 4.01
C GLN A 41 -8.79 -10.85 3.50
N THR A 42 -8.74 -9.65 2.92
CA THR A 42 -9.96 -9.00 2.42
C THR A 42 -10.58 -9.78 1.26
N CYS A 43 -9.76 -10.36 0.37
CA CYS A 43 -10.24 -11.22 -0.70
C CYS A 43 -10.88 -12.50 -0.15
N ALA A 44 -10.28 -13.12 0.88
CA ALA A 44 -10.86 -14.29 1.54
C ALA A 44 -12.23 -13.96 2.17
N ASP A 45 -12.32 -12.86 2.92
CA ASP A 45 -13.58 -12.41 3.53
C ASP A 45 -14.67 -12.19 2.47
N LEU A 46 -14.33 -11.56 1.34
CA LEU A 46 -15.26 -11.32 0.24
C LEU A 46 -15.68 -12.61 -0.49
N GLN A 47 -14.80 -13.61 -0.57
CA GLN A 47 -15.16 -14.93 -1.10
C GLN A 47 -16.13 -15.66 -0.17
N GLU A 48 -15.92 -15.58 1.14
CA GLU A 48 -16.85 -16.15 2.14
C GLU A 48 -18.21 -15.46 2.12
N GLU A 49 -18.25 -14.13 1.90
CA GLU A 49 -19.48 -13.35 1.71
C GLU A 49 -20.17 -13.60 0.35
N GLY A 50 -19.51 -14.32 -0.58
CA GLY A 50 -20.02 -14.55 -1.94
C GLY A 50 -19.96 -13.32 -2.85
N LEU A 51 -19.22 -12.29 -2.45
CA LEU A 51 -19.04 -11.03 -3.18
C LEU A 51 -17.82 -11.05 -4.11
N LEU A 52 -16.92 -12.04 -3.96
CA LEU A 52 -15.80 -12.26 -4.85
C LEU A 52 -15.80 -13.72 -5.35
N GLY A 53 -15.52 -13.92 -6.64
CA GLY A 53 -15.35 -15.24 -7.24
C GLY A 53 -14.01 -15.90 -6.86
N ALA A 54 -13.68 -17.02 -7.51
CA ALA A 54 -12.46 -17.77 -7.16
C ALA A 54 -11.13 -17.04 -7.48
N GLU A 55 -11.14 -16.10 -8.43
CA GLU A 55 -9.95 -15.38 -8.86
C GLU A 55 -9.65 -14.19 -7.93
N THR A 56 -8.43 -14.15 -7.39
CA THR A 56 -7.96 -13.10 -6.46
C THR A 56 -6.66 -12.43 -6.94
N PHE A 57 -6.16 -12.85 -8.11
CA PHE A 57 -4.92 -12.38 -8.72
C PHE A 57 -3.71 -12.53 -7.81
N ALA A 58 -3.68 -13.55 -6.94
CA ALA A 58 -2.58 -13.77 -5.99
C ALA A 58 -1.22 -14.03 -6.65
N ALA A 59 -1.19 -14.40 -7.94
CA ALA A 59 0.03 -14.55 -8.72
C ALA A 59 0.56 -13.21 -9.29
N GLU A 60 -0.26 -12.15 -9.30
CA GLU A 60 0.18 -10.84 -9.74
C GLU A 60 1.13 -10.20 -8.71
N PRO A 61 2.18 -9.49 -9.17
CA PRO A 61 3.00 -8.67 -8.30
C PRO A 61 2.19 -7.65 -7.49
N PHE A 62 2.72 -7.25 -6.33
CA PHE A 62 2.10 -6.25 -5.47
C PHE A 62 1.72 -4.97 -6.25
N GLU A 63 2.58 -4.53 -7.16
CA GLU A 63 2.43 -3.31 -7.95
C GLU A 63 1.23 -3.32 -8.91
N THR A 64 0.78 -4.50 -9.36
CA THR A 64 -0.28 -4.62 -10.38
C THR A 64 -1.55 -5.28 -9.85
N ARG A 65 -1.47 -6.07 -8.79
CA ARG A 65 -2.60 -6.87 -8.27
C ARG A 65 -3.83 -6.04 -7.92
N LEU A 66 -3.65 -4.90 -7.24
CA LEU A 66 -4.79 -4.03 -6.90
C LEU A 66 -5.48 -3.49 -8.16
N GLY A 67 -4.71 -3.12 -9.18
CA GLY A 67 -5.24 -2.70 -10.48
C GLY A 67 -5.98 -3.82 -11.20
N ALA A 68 -5.51 -5.07 -11.09
CA ALA A 68 -6.19 -6.24 -11.64
C ALA A 68 -7.56 -6.46 -10.97
N LEU A 69 -7.64 -6.32 -9.64
CA LEU A 69 -8.90 -6.39 -8.89
C LEU A 69 -9.89 -5.31 -9.36
N PHE A 70 -9.46 -4.04 -9.42
CA PHE A 70 -10.32 -2.94 -9.93
C PHE A 70 -10.82 -3.17 -11.36
N LYS A 71 -9.97 -3.75 -12.21
CA LYS A 71 -10.34 -4.04 -13.60
C LYS A 71 -11.38 -5.16 -13.69
N ALA A 72 -11.31 -6.14 -12.81
CA ALA A 72 -12.26 -7.24 -12.75
C ALA A 72 -13.59 -6.80 -12.12
N ASP A 73 -13.52 -6.09 -10.99
CA ASP A 73 -14.67 -5.59 -10.24
C ASP A 73 -14.28 -4.34 -9.43
N VAL A 74 -14.94 -3.22 -9.74
CA VAL A 74 -14.67 -1.93 -9.09
C VAL A 74 -15.07 -1.94 -7.62
N GLU A 75 -16.18 -2.59 -7.24
CA GLU A 75 -16.65 -2.62 -5.85
C GLU A 75 -15.70 -3.44 -4.96
N VAL A 76 -15.19 -4.56 -5.49
CA VAL A 76 -14.13 -5.34 -4.83
C VAL A 76 -12.86 -4.48 -4.66
N GLY A 77 -12.42 -3.82 -5.72
CA GLY A 77 -11.24 -2.94 -5.69
C GLY A 77 -11.38 -1.82 -4.65
N GLU A 78 -12.54 -1.18 -4.57
CA GLU A 78 -12.85 -0.16 -3.57
C GLU A 78 -12.86 -0.72 -2.14
N ARG A 79 -13.40 -1.92 -1.94
CA ARG A 79 -13.44 -2.57 -0.64
C ARG A 79 -12.05 -2.88 -0.11
N VAL A 80 -11.20 -3.47 -0.95
CA VAL A 80 -9.79 -3.76 -0.64
C VAL A 80 -9.03 -2.46 -0.34
N THR A 81 -9.21 -1.43 -1.18
CA THR A 81 -8.57 -0.13 -0.98
C THR A 81 -9.00 0.51 0.35
N ARG A 82 -10.28 0.44 0.71
CA ARG A 82 -10.79 0.94 1.98
C ARG A 82 -10.16 0.22 3.18
N THR A 83 -9.96 -1.10 3.09
CA THR A 83 -9.30 -1.86 4.17
C THR A 83 -7.83 -1.44 4.32
N ILE A 84 -7.11 -1.29 3.21
CA ILE A 84 -5.71 -0.83 3.21
C ILE A 84 -5.58 0.57 3.84
N MET A 85 -6.42 1.51 3.42
CA MET A 85 -6.38 2.90 3.90
C MET A 85 -6.93 3.06 5.32
N GLY A 86 -7.59 2.03 5.85
CA GLY A 86 -8.36 2.06 7.09
C GLY A 86 -9.60 2.95 6.99
N HIS A 87 -10.31 3.15 8.10
CA HIS A 87 -11.21 4.29 8.22
C HIS A 87 -10.32 5.54 8.26
N GLY A 88 -10.32 6.31 7.17
CA GLY A 88 -9.41 7.44 6.99
C GLY A 88 -9.20 8.27 8.27
N GLY A 89 -7.95 8.30 8.74
CA GLY A 89 -7.51 9.07 9.90
C GLY A 89 -7.41 8.28 11.21
N GLY A 90 -6.23 7.72 11.50
CA GLY A 90 -5.77 7.50 12.88
C GLY A 90 -6.57 6.52 13.75
N GLY A 91 -7.13 5.45 13.17
CA GLY A 91 -7.87 4.42 13.91
C GLY A 91 -6.99 3.56 14.82
N PHE A 92 -6.57 4.09 15.96
CA PHE A 92 -6.20 3.31 17.13
C PHE A 92 -7.42 2.49 17.56
N LYS A 93 -7.27 1.17 17.69
CA LYS A 93 -8.24 0.31 18.39
C LYS A 93 -7.58 -0.13 19.68
N GLU A 94 -8.06 0.39 20.81
CA GLU A 94 -7.77 -0.20 22.12
C GLU A 94 -8.31 -1.63 22.13
N GLN A 95 -7.46 -2.55 22.58
CA GLN A 95 -7.82 -3.94 22.86
C GLN A 95 -8.66 -4.02 24.14
#